data_AF-A0A380E1X2-F1
#
_entry.id   AF-A0A380E1X2-F1
#
_cell.length_a   1.000
_cell.length_b   1.000
_cell.length_c   1.000
_cell.angle_alpha   90.00
_cell.angle_beta   90.00
_cell.angle_gamma   90.00
#
_symmetry.space_group_name_H-M   'P 1'
#
loop_
_entity.id
_entity.type
_entity.pdbx_description
1 polymer ?
#
loop_
_entity_poly.entity_id
_entity_poly.type
_entity_poly.pdbx_seq_one_letter_code
_entity_poly.pdbx_strand_id
1 'polypeptide(L)'
;MVTLLLVAVTMIVSLTITPIVIAISKRLNLVDKPNFRKVHTKPISVMGGTVILFSFLIGIWIGHPIETEIKPLLLVRLLCTYLGL
;
A
#
# COMPACT_ATOMS: atom_id res chain seq x y z
N MET A 1 -24.34 0.23 6.11
CA MET A 1 -23.67 0.44 7.41
C MET A 1 -22.33 -0.29 7.51
N VAL A 2 -22.25 -1.57 7.12
CA VAL A 2 -21.00 -2.36 7.14
C VAL A 2 -19.89 -1.80 6.24
N THR A 3 -20.23 -1.21 5.10
CA THR A 3 -19.27 -0.62 4.14
C THR A 3 -18.45 0.53 4.73
N LEU A 4 -19.09 1.45 5.46
CA LEU A 4 -18.40 2.56 6.16
C LEU A 4 -17.44 2.04 7.23
N LEU A 5 -17.82 0.96 7.94
CA LEU A 5 -16.96 0.32 8.92
C LEU A 5 -15.73 -0.32 8.26
N LEU A 6 -15.89 -0.98 7.11
CA LEU A 6 -14.78 -1.52 6.32
C LEU A 6 -13.81 -0.42 5.84
N VAL A 7 -14.33 0.74 5.42
CA VAL A 7 -13.48 1.88 5.04
C VAL A 7 -12.69 2.40 6.25
N ALA A 8 -13.34 2.56 7.40
CA ALA A 8 -12.66 2.99 8.62
C ALA A 8 -11.57 1.99 9.05
N VAL A 9 -11.86 0.67 9.00
CA VAL A 9 -10.90 -0.38 9.35
C VAL A 9 -9.71 -0.38 8.38
N THR A 10 -9.96 -0.34 7.07
CA THR A 10 -8.88 -0.32 6.07
C THR A 10 -8.01 0.93 6.16
N MET A 11 -8.60 2.08 6.52
CA MET A 11 -7.86 3.31 6.78
C MET A 11 -6.94 3.16 8.01
N ILE A 12 -7.45 2.62 9.12
CA ILE A 12 -6.65 2.40 10.35
C ILE A 12 -5.51 1.41 10.07
N VAL A 13 -5.80 0.33 9.36
CA VAL A 13 -4.81 -0.67 8.93
C VAL A 13 -3.72 -0.02 8.05
N SER A 14 -4.11 0.82 7.09
CA SER A 14 -3.14 1.53 6.25
C SER A 14 -2.23 2.47 7.05
N LEU A 15 -2.81 3.24 7.96
CA LEU A 15 -2.06 4.17 8.81
C LEU A 15 -1.07 3.44 9.73
N THR A 16 -1.41 2.25 10.20
CA THR A 16 -0.54 1.43 11.07
C THR A 16 0.54 0.68 10.28
N ILE A 17 0.24 0.17 9.09
CA ILE A 17 1.22 -0.51 8.22
C ILE A 17 2.24 0.47 7.63
N THR A 18 1.82 1.71 7.31
CA THR A 18 2.70 2.74 6.70
C THR A 18 4.04 2.94 7.43
N PRO A 19 4.09 3.22 8.75
CA PRO A 19 5.36 3.41 9.46
C PRO A 19 6.22 2.14 9.50
N ILE A 20 5.60 0.95 9.56
CA ILE A 20 6.29 -0.35 9.53
C ILE A 20 7.01 -0.51 8.19
N VAL A 21 6.32 -0.26 7.08
CA VAL A 21 6.90 -0.36 5.73
C VAL A 21 7.98 0.70 5.50
N ILE A 22 7.82 1.91 6.03
CA ILE A 22 8.88 2.94 5.99
C ILE A 22 10.13 2.46 6.73
N ALA A 23 9.99 1.82 7.89
CA ALA A 23 11.11 1.30 8.66
C ALA A 23 11.82 0.16 7.91
N ILE A 24 11.07 -0.78 7.34
CA ILE A 24 11.60 -1.89 6.52
C ILE A 24 12.31 -1.34 5.28
N SER A 25 11.70 -0.37 4.59
CA SER A 25 12.24 0.29 3.41
C SER A 25 13.61 0.93 3.66
N LYS A 26 13.75 1.62 4.80
CA LYS A 26 15.04 2.19 5.23
C LYS A 26 16.09 1.12 5.50
N ARG A 27 15.71 -0.02 6.09
CA ARG A 27 16.64 -1.14 6.35
C ARG A 27 17.10 -1.83 5.07
N LEU A 28 16.22 -1.97 4.08
CA LEU A 28 16.52 -2.59 2.79
C LEU A 28 17.17 -1.63 1.78
N ASN A 29 17.43 -0.37 2.16
CA ASN A 29 17.89 0.70 1.27
C ASN A 29 16.96 0.94 0.05
N LEU A 30 15.68 0.57 0.15
CA LEU A 30 14.64 0.81 -0.86
C LEU A 30 14.06 2.22 -0.70
N VAL A 31 14.96 3.19 -0.62
CA VAL A 31 14.62 4.59 -0.36
C VAL A 31 15.12 5.45 -1.51
N ASP A 32 14.29 6.43 -1.86
CA ASP A 32 14.68 7.47 -2.77
C ASP A 32 15.65 8.44 -2.07
N LYS A 33 16.87 8.52 -2.58
CA LYS A 33 17.93 9.35 -2.01
C LYS A 33 17.79 10.79 -2.53
N PRO A 34 18.10 11.79 -1.69
CA PRO A 34 18.14 13.18 -2.14
C PRO A 34 19.17 13.35 -3.25
N ASN A 35 18.81 14.10 -4.30
CA ASN A 35 19.69 14.45 -5.41
C ASN A 35 19.57 15.96 -5.67
N PHE A 36 20.49 16.57 -6.42
CA PHE A 36 20.52 18.01 -6.70
C PHE A 36 19.24 18.56 -7.34
N ARG A 37 18.40 17.70 -7.93
CA ARG A 37 17.09 18.03 -8.51
C ARG A 37 15.92 17.85 -7.54
N LYS A 38 16.12 17.28 -6.34
CA LYS A 38 15.03 16.89 -5.43
C LYS A 38 15.00 17.80 -4.20
N VAL A 39 13.82 18.29 -3.86
CA VAL A 39 13.58 19.25 -2.75
C VAL A 39 13.70 18.58 -1.37
N HIS A 40 13.53 17.25 -1.30
CA HIS A 40 13.62 16.52 -0.04
C HIS A 40 15.09 16.36 0.41
N THR A 41 15.35 16.67 1.68
CA THR A 41 16.68 16.52 2.30
C THR A 41 16.89 15.16 2.98
N LYS A 42 15.81 14.41 3.19
CA LYS A 42 15.81 13.09 3.84
C LYS A 42 15.42 12.00 2.85
N PRO A 43 15.91 10.76 3.02
CA PRO A 43 15.51 9.63 2.20
C PRO A 43 14.04 9.25 2.43
N ILE A 44 13.29 9.09 1.35
CA ILE A 44 11.84 8.79 1.37
C ILE A 44 11.61 7.36 0.86
N SER A 45 10.69 6.61 1.47
CA SER A 45 10.36 5.24 1.03
C SER A 45 9.68 5.26 -0.35
N VAL A 46 10.11 4.39 -1.27
CA VAL A 46 9.41 4.18 -2.55
C VAL A 46 8.31 3.11 -2.46
N MET A 47 8.19 2.41 -1.33
CA MET A 47 7.25 1.31 -1.12
C MET A 47 5.85 1.79 -0.67
N GLY A 48 5.34 2.88 -1.25
CA GLY A 48 3.99 3.36 -0.92
C GLY A 48 2.89 2.47 -1.52
N GLY A 49 3.08 2.03 -2.76
CA GLY A 49 2.10 1.19 -3.47
C GLY A 49 1.81 -0.14 -2.78
N THR A 50 2.82 -0.75 -2.15
CA THR A 50 2.71 -2.01 -1.39
C THR A 50 1.87 -1.83 -0.12
N VAL A 51 2.00 -0.71 0.60
CA VAL A 51 1.16 -0.42 1.78
C VAL A 51 -0.33 -0.42 1.40
N ILE A 52 -0.66 0.24 0.30
CA ILE A 52 -2.04 0.35 -0.18
C ILE A 52 -2.56 -1.03 -0.61
N LEU A 53 -1.74 -1.83 -1.31
CA LEU A 53 -2.09 -3.19 -1.70
C LEU A 53 -2.42 -4.06 -0.47
N PHE A 54 -1.55 -4.09 0.55
CA PHE A 54 -1.77 -4.89 1.75
C PHE A 54 -3.02 -4.45 2.51
N SER A 55 -3.23 -3.13 2.66
CA SER A 55 -4.40 -2.59 3.35
C SER A 55 -5.70 -2.92 2.64
N PHE A 56 -5.70 -2.88 1.30
CA PHE A 56 -6.83 -3.24 0.47
C PHE A 56 -7.13 -4.75 0.50
N LEU A 57 -6.10 -5.59 0.46
CA LEU A 57 -6.24 -7.05 0.58
C LEU A 57 -6.89 -7.45 1.92
N ILE A 58 -6.46 -6.82 3.02
CA ILE A 58 -7.07 -7.02 4.34
C ILE A 58 -8.53 -6.59 4.34
N GLY A 59 -8.85 -5.46 3.71
CA GLY A 59 -10.23 -4.99 3.54
C GLY A 59 -11.14 -5.97 2.81
N ILE A 60 -10.67 -6.53 1.69
CA ILE A 60 -11.40 -7.56 0.95
C ILE A 60 -11.55 -8.83 1.77
N TRP A 61 -10.49 -9.24 2.48
CA TRP A 61 -10.53 -10.45 3.29
C TRP A 61 -11.58 -10.37 4.41
N ILE A 62 -11.71 -9.20 5.06
CA ILE A 62 -12.72 -8.94 6.09
C ILE A 62 -14.12 -8.77 5.50
N GLY A 63 -14.25 -8.03 4.40
CA GLY A 63 -15.57 -7.77 3.78
C GLY A 63 -16.16 -8.97 3.04
N HIS A 64 -15.32 -9.93 2.66
CA HIS A 64 -15.65 -11.09 1.82
C HIS A 64 -16.47 -10.79 0.55
N PRO A 65 -16.25 -9.68 -0.20
CA PRO A 65 -16.94 -9.48 -1.46
C PRO A 65 -16.23 -10.32 -2.54
N ILE A 66 -16.52 -11.61 -2.63
CA ILE A 66 -16.02 -12.43 -3.75
C ILE A 66 -17.01 -12.28 -4.92
N GLU A 67 -17.20 -11.04 -5.35
CA GLU A 67 -17.89 -10.76 -6.61
C GLU A 67 -16.89 -10.96 -7.76
N THR A 68 -17.37 -11.49 -8.88
CA THR A 68 -16.53 -11.79 -10.05
C THR A 68 -15.80 -10.55 -10.58
N GLU A 69 -16.36 -9.37 -10.34
CA GLU A 69 -15.82 -8.07 -10.77
C GLU A 69 -14.56 -7.62 -10.01
N ILE A 70 -14.34 -8.10 -8.79
CA ILE A 70 -13.19 -7.69 -7.96
C ILE A 70 -11.92 -8.47 -8.32
N LYS A 71 -12.07 -9.67 -8.88
CA LYS A 71 -10.97 -10.55 -9.30
C LYS A 71 -10.02 -9.89 -10.32
N PRO A 72 -10.48 -9.28 -11.42
CA PRO A 72 -9.58 -8.59 -12.35
C PRO A 72 -8.88 -7.38 -11.72
N LEU A 73 -9.55 -6.66 -10.81
CA LEU A 73 -8.98 -5.50 -10.13
C LEU A 73 -7.81 -5.90 -9.20
N LEU A 74 -7.93 -7.04 -8.50
CA LEU A 74 -6.82 -7.64 -7.74
C LEU A 74 -5.64 -8.03 -8.65
N LEU A 75 -5.94 -8.60 -9.80
CA LEU A 75 -4.92 -9.06 -10.76
C LEU A 75 -4.12 -7.88 -11.32
N VAL A 76 -4.80 -6.79 -11.72
CA VAL A 76 -4.16 -5.55 -12.18
C VAL A 76 -3.28 -4.95 -11.08
N ARG A 77 -3.76 -4.91 -9.83
CA ARG A 77 -3.00 -4.32 -8.73
C ARG A 77 -1.73 -5.11 -8.39
N LEU A 78 -1.79 -6.44 -8.44
CA LEU A 78 -0.62 -7.31 -8.26
C LEU A 78 0.39 -7.12 -9.40
N LEU A 79 -0.09 -7.01 -10.65
CA LEU A 79 0.75 -6.74 -11.82
C LEU A 79 1.46 -5.39 -11.73
N CYS A 80 0.76 -4.29 -11.43
CA CYS A 80 1.38 -2.96 -11.30
C CYS A 80 2.48 -2.96 -10.23
N THR A 81 2.19 -3.56 -9.07
CA THR A 81 3.16 -3.63 -7.96
C THR A 81 4.40 -4.45 -8.33
N TYR A 82 4.24 -5.55 -9.09
CA TYR A 82 5.36 -6.36 -9.56
C TYR A 82 6.19 -5.66 -10.65
N LEU A 83 5.52 -4.94 -11.55
CA LEU A 83 6.17 -4.17 -12.61
C LEU A 83 6.85 -2.88 -12.10
N GLY A 84 6.58 -2.48 -10.86
CA GLY A 84 7.11 -1.24 -10.28
C GLY A 84 6.44 0.02 -10.82
N LEU A 85 5.22 -0.11 -11.35
CA LEU A 85 4.34 0.98 -11.78
C LEU A 85 3.46 1.45 -10.62
#